data_AF-A0A844RIW4-F1
#
_entry.id   AF-A0A844RIW4-F1
#
_cell.length_a   1.000
_cell.length_b   1.000
_cell.length_c   1.000
_cell.angle_alpha   90.00
_cell.angle_beta   90.00
_cell.angle_gamma   90.00
#
_symmetry.space_group_name_H-M   'P 1'
#
loop_
_entity.id
_entity.type
_entity.pdbx_description
1 polymer ?
#
loop_
_entity_poly.entity_id
_entity_poly.type
_entity_poly.pdbx_seq_one_letter_code
_entity_poly.pdbx_strand_id
1 'polypeptide(L)'
;MEKKTKALAAIAAGALAIGIALSVASCALRSAGTDQQTVQEEAPAEEAAQGQGAEAPAALTSYELACSKGWKSDAGSLQMSKGMVIEKGADGKIHVLTVSEVEEADAGKQAVLTVAGTDEDSQDSVIWTLIFDRSGGAATMSSDDFKVSKKYSEDVAEGSVSVSGMDEAYIGLVGGDAEPLRKALAAYMAKNVPQASSASFDGEASVDFNAKTVSASFHADDPARTVLVVAYADGKFTVSG
;
A
#
# COMPACT_ATOMS: atom_id res chain seq x y z
N MET A 1 -0.15 32.86 -37.86
CA MET A 1 0.52 31.60 -38.25
C MET A 1 2.01 31.87 -38.32
N GLU A 2 2.77 31.46 -37.31
CA GLU A 2 4.20 31.12 -37.45
C GLU A 2 4.53 30.13 -36.32
N LYS A 3 4.69 28.85 -36.69
CA LYS A 3 5.00 27.74 -35.80
C LYS A 3 6.53 27.66 -35.66
N LYS A 4 7.07 27.71 -34.45
CA LYS A 4 8.49 27.41 -34.20
C LYS A 4 8.60 26.27 -33.20
N THR A 5 8.55 25.07 -33.75
CA THR A 5 8.86 23.78 -33.12
C THR A 5 10.34 23.78 -32.70
N LYS A 6 10.65 23.47 -31.45
CA LYS A 6 12.01 23.12 -31.00
C LYS A 6 11.99 21.69 -30.49
N ALA A 7 12.85 20.88 -31.10
CA ALA A 7 12.95 19.44 -30.92
C ALA A 7 13.62 19.07 -29.59
N LEU A 8 13.05 18.05 -28.93
CA LEU A 8 13.62 17.33 -27.79
C LEU A 8 14.68 16.35 -28.28
N ALA A 9 15.83 16.30 -27.60
CA ALA A 9 16.87 15.31 -27.82
C ALA A 9 16.86 14.31 -26.66
N ALA A 10 16.49 13.06 -26.95
CA ALA A 10 16.54 11.94 -26.03
C ALA A 10 17.97 11.37 -25.99
N ILE A 11 18.56 11.25 -24.79
CA ILE A 11 19.81 10.53 -24.57
C ILE A 11 19.46 9.15 -24.00
N ALA A 12 19.58 8.13 -24.83
CA ALA A 12 19.52 6.73 -24.42
C ALA A 12 20.87 6.31 -23.81
N ALA A 13 20.89 5.84 -22.57
CA ALA A 13 22.03 5.15 -21.99
C ALA A 13 21.71 3.65 -21.86
N GLY A 14 22.58 2.84 -22.47
CA GLY A 14 22.41 1.42 -22.72
C GLY A 14 22.62 0.49 -21.53
N ALA A 15 22.23 -0.76 -21.75
CA ALA A 15 22.08 -1.82 -20.77
C ALA A 15 23.30 -2.73 -20.60
N LEU A 16 23.28 -3.38 -19.41
CA LEU A 16 23.63 -4.77 -19.08
C LEU A 16 25.10 -5.27 -19.10
N ALA A 17 25.54 -5.78 -17.94
CA ALA A 17 25.99 -7.16 -17.76
C ALA A 17 26.22 -7.50 -16.27
N ILE A 18 25.47 -8.45 -15.70
CA ILE A 18 25.91 -9.20 -14.52
C ILE A 18 25.64 -10.68 -14.82
N GLY A 19 26.72 -11.42 -15.05
CA GLY A 19 26.71 -12.88 -15.11
C GLY A 19 27.16 -13.45 -13.77
N ILE A 20 26.35 -14.33 -13.19
CA ILE A 20 26.81 -15.31 -12.20
C ILE A 20 26.07 -16.61 -12.51
N ALA A 21 26.77 -17.53 -13.19
CA ALA A 21 26.39 -18.93 -13.25
C ALA A 21 27.19 -19.67 -12.17
N LEU A 22 26.48 -20.25 -11.19
CA LEU A 22 27.05 -21.24 -10.28
C LEU A 22 26.22 -22.51 -10.35
N SER A 23 26.87 -23.53 -10.88
CA SER A 23 26.48 -24.93 -10.94
C SER A 23 26.51 -25.59 -9.57
N VAL A 24 25.52 -26.42 -9.26
CA VAL A 24 25.74 -27.65 -8.50
C VAL A 24 25.07 -28.82 -9.21
N ALA A 25 25.90 -29.77 -9.60
CA ALA A 25 25.49 -31.11 -9.98
C ALA A 25 24.93 -31.83 -8.74
N SER A 26 23.89 -32.62 -8.92
CA SER A 26 23.58 -33.71 -7.99
C SER A 26 23.24 -34.96 -8.79
N CYS A 27 24.25 -35.83 -8.88
CA CYS A 27 24.12 -37.24 -9.18
C CYS A 27 23.51 -37.97 -7.98
N ALA A 28 22.59 -38.91 -8.23
CA ALA A 28 22.35 -40.16 -7.50
C ALA A 28 20.89 -40.59 -7.74
N LEU A 29 20.51 -41.85 -7.91
CA LEU A 29 21.22 -43.12 -8.00
C LEU A 29 20.21 -44.07 -8.67
N ARG A 30 20.67 -44.89 -9.62
CA ARG A 30 19.94 -46.08 -10.07
C ARG A 30 19.89 -47.08 -8.91
N SER A 31 18.73 -47.64 -8.63
CA SER A 31 18.60 -48.94 -7.97
C SER A 31 17.96 -49.91 -8.96
N ALA A 32 18.49 -51.13 -9.01
CA ALA A 32 18.20 -52.16 -9.99
C ALA A 32 17.50 -53.36 -9.34
N GLY A 33 16.61 -54.00 -10.11
CA GLY A 33 16.12 -55.38 -9.96
C GLY A 33 14.95 -55.55 -8.97
N THR A 34 13.89 -56.33 -9.23
CA THR A 34 13.55 -57.26 -10.32
C THR A 34 12.04 -57.54 -10.23
N ASP A 35 11.45 -57.89 -11.37
CA ASP A 35 10.29 -58.78 -11.55
C ASP A 35 8.85 -58.21 -11.71
N GLN A 36 8.25 -58.78 -12.77
CA GLN A 36 6.84 -58.91 -13.14
C GLN A 36 6.17 -57.86 -14.06
N GLN A 37 6.07 -58.29 -15.32
CA GLN A 37 4.96 -58.15 -16.27
C GLN A 37 3.77 -57.32 -15.77
N THR A 38 3.40 -56.28 -16.53
CA THR A 38 2.12 -56.24 -17.25
C THR A 38 1.98 -54.97 -18.09
N VAL A 39 1.43 -55.17 -19.29
CA VAL A 39 0.62 -54.25 -20.10
C VAL A 39 1.28 -52.92 -20.53
N GLN A 40 1.63 -52.92 -21.81
CA GLN A 40 1.80 -51.76 -22.67
C GLN A 40 0.42 -51.09 -22.85
N GLU A 41 0.23 -49.93 -22.23
CA GLU A 41 -0.84 -49.00 -22.52
C GLU A 41 -0.16 -47.69 -22.95
N GLU A 42 -0.33 -47.32 -24.22
CA GLU A 42 0.11 -46.03 -24.76
C GLU A 42 -0.61 -44.91 -24.00
N ALA A 43 0.05 -44.35 -23.00
CA ALA A 43 -0.33 -43.08 -22.41
C ALA A 43 -0.12 -41.98 -23.48
N PRO A 44 -1.12 -41.12 -23.73
CA PRO A 44 -0.94 -39.99 -24.61
C PRO A 44 0.16 -39.10 -24.05
N ALA A 45 1.04 -38.62 -24.95
CA ALA A 45 2.05 -37.64 -24.62
C ALA A 45 1.38 -36.41 -24.00
N GLU A 46 1.49 -36.26 -22.68
CA GLU A 46 1.32 -34.97 -22.02
C GLU A 46 2.47 -34.08 -22.49
N GLU A 47 2.19 -33.35 -23.57
CA GLU A 47 2.89 -32.15 -23.95
C GLU A 47 2.86 -31.24 -22.72
N ALA A 48 3.97 -31.21 -22.00
CA ALA A 48 4.21 -30.27 -20.91
C ALA A 48 4.06 -28.87 -21.50
N ALA A 49 2.84 -28.34 -21.42
CA ALA A 49 2.57 -26.94 -21.60
C ALA A 49 3.54 -26.23 -20.66
N GLN A 50 4.58 -25.64 -21.24
CA GLN A 50 5.39 -24.64 -20.58
C GLN A 50 4.38 -23.62 -20.07
N GLY A 51 4.07 -23.72 -18.77
CA GLY A 51 3.42 -22.65 -18.05
C GLY A 51 4.31 -21.45 -18.28
N GLN A 52 3.87 -20.56 -19.17
CA GLN A 52 4.29 -19.18 -19.16
C GLN A 52 4.07 -18.77 -17.71
N GLY A 53 5.17 -18.69 -16.96
CA GLY A 53 5.14 -18.17 -15.60
C GLY A 53 4.39 -16.87 -15.72
N ALA A 54 3.24 -16.79 -15.05
CA ALA A 54 2.49 -15.56 -14.94
C ALA A 54 3.51 -14.54 -14.45
N GLU A 55 3.87 -13.61 -15.33
CA GLU A 55 4.76 -12.51 -15.01
C GLU A 55 4.12 -11.86 -13.78
N ALA A 56 4.86 -11.85 -12.66
CA ALA A 56 4.37 -11.19 -11.46
C ALA A 56 3.92 -9.78 -11.89
N PRO A 57 2.72 -9.32 -11.51
CA PRO A 57 2.22 -8.04 -11.97
C PRO A 57 3.28 -6.99 -11.67
N ALA A 58 3.66 -6.22 -12.70
CA ALA A 58 4.65 -5.16 -12.56
C ALA A 58 4.27 -4.30 -11.35
N ALA A 59 5.23 -4.08 -10.44
CA ALA A 59 4.98 -3.25 -9.28
C ALA A 59 4.51 -1.87 -9.73
N LEU A 60 3.42 -1.37 -9.14
CA LEU A 60 2.92 -0.03 -9.42
C LEU A 60 4.02 1.00 -9.17
N THR A 61 4.13 1.98 -10.07
CA THR A 61 4.96 3.17 -9.83
C THR A 61 4.43 3.95 -8.62
N SER A 62 5.24 4.84 -8.04
CA SER A 62 4.77 5.66 -6.90
C SER A 62 3.65 6.60 -7.35
N TYR A 63 3.67 7.08 -8.59
CA TYR A 63 2.57 7.87 -9.15
C TYR A 63 1.26 7.07 -9.28
N GLU A 64 1.32 5.82 -9.77
CA GLU A 64 0.15 4.96 -9.87
C GLU A 64 -0.42 4.60 -8.50
N LEU A 65 0.46 4.37 -7.52
CA LEU A 65 0.04 4.17 -6.13
C LEU A 65 -0.61 5.43 -5.54
N ALA A 66 -0.10 6.62 -5.89
CA ALA A 66 -0.73 7.87 -5.46
C ALA A 66 -2.12 8.08 -6.10
N CYS A 67 -2.31 7.63 -7.35
CA CYS A 67 -3.59 7.67 -8.05
C CYS A 67 -4.63 6.70 -7.48
N SER A 68 -4.22 5.63 -6.80
CA SER A 68 -5.15 4.68 -6.18
C SER A 68 -5.69 5.16 -4.82
N LYS A 69 -5.33 6.37 -4.38
CA LYS A 69 -5.66 6.91 -3.05
C LYS A 69 -6.62 8.10 -3.16
N GLY A 70 -7.45 8.27 -2.13
CA GLY A 70 -8.13 9.53 -1.86
C GLY A 70 -7.23 10.43 -1.00
N TRP A 71 -7.37 11.75 -1.13
CA TRP A 71 -6.55 12.71 -0.40
C TRP A 71 -7.40 13.83 0.19
N LYS A 72 -7.14 14.20 1.45
CA LYS A 72 -7.87 15.25 2.18
C LYS A 72 -6.95 16.21 2.93
N SER A 73 -7.50 17.40 3.17
CA SER A 73 -6.98 18.48 4.01
C SER A 73 -8.15 19.25 4.62
N ASP A 74 -7.90 20.11 5.60
CA ASP A 74 -8.94 20.99 6.17
C ASP A 74 -9.51 21.98 5.13
N ALA A 75 -8.72 22.32 4.10
CA ALA A 75 -9.09 23.25 3.06
C ALA A 75 -9.84 22.61 1.88
N GLY A 76 -9.83 21.27 1.76
CA GLY A 76 -10.41 20.58 0.63
C GLY A 76 -9.86 19.17 0.37
N SER A 77 -10.18 18.62 -0.79
CA SER A 77 -9.76 17.28 -1.23
C SER A 77 -8.89 17.33 -2.47
N LEU A 78 -8.07 16.30 -2.66
CA LEU A 78 -7.27 16.08 -3.86
C LEU A 78 -7.62 14.72 -4.48
N GLN A 79 -7.75 14.67 -5.79
CA GLN A 79 -7.93 13.45 -6.57
C GLN A 79 -6.88 13.39 -7.66
N MET A 80 -6.23 12.23 -7.80
CA MET A 80 -5.17 12.02 -8.79
C MET A 80 -5.52 10.85 -9.69
N SER A 81 -5.20 10.99 -10.97
CA SER A 81 -5.36 9.94 -11.98
C SER A 81 -4.23 10.07 -13.01
N LYS A 82 -4.13 9.10 -13.93
CA LYS A 82 -3.12 9.14 -14.99
C LYS A 82 -3.20 10.38 -15.89
N GLY A 83 -4.37 11.01 -16.00
CA GLY A 83 -4.59 12.16 -16.87
C GLY A 83 -4.94 13.47 -16.17
N MET A 84 -5.18 13.46 -14.86
CA MET A 84 -5.64 14.65 -14.14
C MET A 84 -5.19 14.67 -12.69
N VAL A 85 -4.89 15.86 -12.20
CA VAL A 85 -4.81 16.20 -10.77
C VAL A 85 -5.88 17.24 -10.48
N ILE A 86 -6.78 16.95 -9.54
CA ILE A 86 -7.95 17.77 -9.24
C ILE A 86 -7.92 18.17 -7.77
N GLU A 87 -7.83 19.47 -7.49
CA GLU A 87 -8.05 20.03 -6.16
C GLU A 87 -9.45 20.59 -6.05
N LYS A 88 -10.20 20.19 -5.04
CA LYS A 88 -11.52 20.74 -4.73
C LYS A 88 -11.48 21.43 -3.37
N GLY A 89 -11.65 22.74 -3.35
CA GLY A 89 -11.76 23.55 -2.14
C GLY A 89 -13.04 23.28 -1.35
N ALA A 90 -13.01 23.55 -0.05
CA ALA A 90 -14.19 23.50 0.82
C ALA A 90 -15.28 24.52 0.39
N ASP A 91 -14.89 25.59 -0.32
CA ASP A 91 -15.80 26.55 -0.97
C ASP A 91 -16.44 26.00 -2.26
N GLY A 92 -16.08 24.78 -2.67
CA GLY A 92 -16.58 24.12 -3.87
C GLY A 92 -15.85 24.48 -5.15
N LYS A 93 -14.84 25.38 -5.12
CA LYS A 93 -14.01 25.65 -6.30
C LYS A 93 -13.17 24.44 -6.65
N ILE A 94 -12.92 24.28 -7.95
CA ILE A 94 -12.19 23.15 -8.51
C ILE A 94 -11.04 23.71 -9.34
N HIS A 95 -9.83 23.25 -9.06
CA HIS A 95 -8.62 23.51 -9.83
C HIS A 95 -8.17 22.19 -10.47
N VAL A 96 -7.88 22.22 -11.77
CA VAL A 96 -7.54 21.02 -12.53
C VAL A 96 -6.22 21.23 -13.26
N LEU A 97 -5.33 20.26 -13.12
CA LEU A 97 -4.18 20.07 -14.00
C LEU A 97 -4.45 18.86 -14.89
N THR A 98 -4.47 19.06 -16.20
CA THR A 98 -4.47 17.95 -17.17
C THR A 98 -3.04 17.44 -17.32
N VAL A 99 -2.79 16.19 -16.95
CA VAL A 99 -1.45 15.57 -16.90
C VAL A 99 -1.08 15.01 -18.27
N SER A 100 0.11 15.38 -18.77
CA SER A 100 0.68 14.82 -20.01
C SER A 100 1.82 13.86 -19.76
N GLU A 101 2.62 14.10 -18.73
CA GLU A 101 3.82 13.31 -18.44
C GLU A 101 4.14 13.33 -16.95
N VAL A 102 4.67 12.22 -16.45
CA VAL A 102 5.15 12.10 -15.07
C VAL A 102 6.51 11.41 -15.08
N GLU A 103 7.48 12.06 -14.44
CA GLU A 103 8.78 11.47 -14.11
C GLU A 103 8.86 11.23 -12.61
N GLU A 104 9.47 10.10 -12.22
CA GLU A 104 9.64 9.71 -10.82
C GLU A 104 11.13 9.65 -10.47
N ALA A 105 11.48 10.27 -9.34
CA ALA A 105 12.77 10.12 -8.68
C ALA A 105 12.56 9.63 -7.24
N ASP A 106 13.59 9.01 -6.68
CA ASP A 106 13.65 8.61 -5.28
C ASP A 106 12.49 7.69 -4.83
N ALA A 107 12.17 6.63 -5.58
CA ALA A 107 11.03 5.72 -5.38
C ALA A 107 10.94 4.95 -4.02
N GLY A 108 11.75 5.29 -3.02
CA GLY A 108 11.75 4.70 -1.68
C GLY A 108 10.58 5.18 -0.81
N LYS A 109 10.85 5.44 0.48
CA LYS A 109 9.80 5.90 1.41
C LYS A 109 9.22 7.28 1.07
N GLN A 110 9.91 8.07 0.25
CA GLN A 110 9.45 9.37 -0.21
C GLN A 110 9.84 9.49 -1.67
N ALA A 111 8.87 9.58 -2.58
CA ALA A 111 9.09 9.76 -4.01
C ALA A 111 8.89 11.23 -4.42
N VAL A 112 9.72 11.69 -5.35
CA VAL A 112 9.58 13.00 -6.00
C VAL A 112 8.98 12.78 -7.38
N LEU A 113 7.85 13.43 -7.64
CA LEU A 113 7.09 13.30 -8.87
C LEU A 113 7.13 14.63 -9.62
N THR A 114 7.74 14.63 -10.80
CA THR A 114 7.72 15.79 -11.70
C THR A 114 6.58 15.57 -12.68
N VAL A 115 5.51 16.35 -12.55
CA VAL A 115 4.27 16.20 -13.33
C VAL A 115 4.15 17.36 -14.30
N ALA A 116 4.29 17.09 -15.58
CA ALA A 116 4.05 18.07 -16.63
C ALA A 116 2.60 17.98 -17.12
N GLY A 117 2.00 19.14 -17.40
CA GLY A 117 0.62 19.21 -17.83
C GLY A 117 0.16 20.62 -18.22
N THR A 118 -1.15 20.79 -18.33
CA THR A 118 -1.81 22.08 -18.59
C THR A 118 -2.65 22.46 -17.38
N ASP A 119 -2.39 23.63 -16.80
CA ASP A 119 -3.23 24.21 -15.75
C ASP A 119 -4.52 24.73 -16.39
N GLU A 120 -5.68 24.20 -16.01
CA GLU A 120 -6.96 24.55 -16.66
C GLU A 120 -7.44 25.97 -16.33
N ASP A 121 -6.95 26.60 -15.26
CA ASP A 121 -7.32 27.97 -14.93
C ASP A 121 -6.58 28.99 -15.80
N SER A 122 -5.28 28.77 -16.02
CA SER A 122 -4.45 29.68 -16.82
C SER A 122 -4.34 29.26 -18.29
N GLN A 123 -4.63 27.99 -18.60
CA GLN A 123 -4.41 27.35 -19.90
C GLN A 123 -2.93 27.30 -20.32
N ASP A 124 -2.01 27.45 -19.37
CA ASP A 124 -0.56 27.36 -19.62
C ASP A 124 -0.03 25.94 -19.39
N SER A 125 1.02 25.59 -20.13
CA SER A 125 1.82 24.41 -19.82
C SER A 125 2.68 24.66 -18.59
N VAL A 126 2.57 23.78 -17.60
CA VAL A 126 3.23 23.89 -16.30
C VAL A 126 3.92 22.58 -15.94
N ILE A 127 4.87 22.66 -15.02
CA ILE A 127 5.52 21.50 -14.39
C ILE A 127 5.33 21.66 -12.89
N TRP A 128 4.70 20.68 -12.26
CA TRP A 128 4.53 20.63 -10.82
C TRP A 128 5.52 19.65 -10.21
N THR A 129 6.09 20.01 -9.07
CA THR A 129 6.86 19.07 -8.25
C THR A 129 6.00 18.62 -7.09
N LEU A 130 5.68 17.33 -7.05
CA LEU A 130 4.95 16.72 -5.96
C LEU A 130 5.86 15.80 -5.15
N ILE A 131 5.66 15.81 -3.84
CA ILE A 131 6.35 14.93 -2.92
C ILE A 131 5.32 13.96 -2.38
N PHE A 132 5.51 12.68 -2.68
CA PHE A 132 4.71 11.58 -2.15
C PHE A 132 5.47 10.90 -1.02
N ASP A 133 5.12 11.24 0.21
CA ASP A 133 5.78 10.75 1.42
C ASP A 133 4.98 9.62 2.09
N ARG A 134 5.62 8.47 2.23
CA ARG A 134 5.13 7.24 2.88
C ARG A 134 6.01 6.85 4.08
N SER A 135 6.87 7.75 4.55
CA SER A 135 7.80 7.49 5.66
C SER A 135 7.13 7.52 7.03
N GLY A 136 5.96 8.16 7.12
CA GLY A 136 5.15 8.29 8.32
C GLY A 136 3.92 7.38 8.33
N GLY A 137 2.91 7.78 9.11
CA GLY A 137 1.69 7.02 9.33
C GLY A 137 0.75 6.95 8.13
N ALA A 138 -0.13 7.96 8.02
CA ALA A 138 -0.86 8.20 6.78
C ALA A 138 0.10 8.79 5.74
N ALA A 139 0.03 8.32 4.50
CA ALA A 139 0.83 8.88 3.44
C ALA A 139 0.41 10.33 3.16
N THR A 140 1.33 11.15 2.65
CA THR A 140 1.04 12.56 2.36
C THR A 140 1.49 12.94 0.96
N MET A 141 0.71 13.83 0.33
CA MET A 141 1.01 14.44 -0.96
C MET A 141 1.17 15.94 -0.76
N SER A 142 2.33 16.50 -1.12
CA SER A 142 2.58 17.94 -0.99
C SER A 142 3.20 18.54 -2.24
N SER A 143 2.84 19.78 -2.52
CA SER A 143 3.40 20.56 -3.63
C SER A 143 3.20 22.04 -3.34
N ASP A 144 4.19 22.86 -3.73
CA ASP A 144 4.06 24.31 -3.69
C ASP A 144 3.15 24.84 -4.81
N ASP A 145 2.88 24.04 -5.84
CA ASP A 145 2.06 24.42 -6.99
C ASP A 145 0.55 24.29 -6.72
N PHE A 146 0.17 23.50 -5.71
CA PHE A 146 -1.21 23.30 -5.28
C PHE A 146 -1.90 24.62 -4.91
N LYS A 147 -3.16 24.78 -5.35
CA LYS A 147 -3.95 26.00 -5.21
C LYS A 147 -4.80 26.01 -3.94
N VAL A 148 -5.20 24.85 -3.43
CA VAL A 148 -6.13 24.72 -2.30
C VAL A 148 -5.38 24.43 -0.99
N SER A 149 -4.51 23.42 -0.96
CA SER A 149 -3.67 23.11 0.19
C SER A 149 -2.27 22.70 -0.25
N LYS A 150 -1.24 23.17 0.46
CA LYS A 150 0.15 22.76 0.18
C LYS A 150 0.45 21.30 0.56
N LYS A 151 -0.44 20.70 1.36
CA LYS A 151 -0.29 19.33 1.83
C LYS A 151 -1.66 18.66 1.99
N TYR A 152 -1.75 17.43 1.51
CA TYR A 152 -2.84 16.51 1.71
C TYR A 152 -2.35 15.26 2.43
N SER A 153 -3.19 14.70 3.27
CA SER A 153 -3.00 13.37 3.85
C SER A 153 -3.92 12.38 3.15
N GLU A 154 -3.49 11.13 3.05
CA GLU A 154 -4.31 10.04 2.55
C GLU A 154 -5.65 10.03 3.29
N ASP A 155 -6.74 9.98 2.53
CA ASP A 155 -8.10 9.81 3.03
C ASP A 155 -8.32 8.34 3.40
N VAL A 156 -7.50 7.87 4.34
CA VAL A 156 -7.84 6.73 5.17
C VAL A 156 -8.99 7.21 6.03
N ALA A 157 -10.17 6.65 5.83
CA ALA A 157 -11.29 6.93 6.72
C ALA A 157 -10.79 6.77 8.15
N GLU A 158 -10.89 7.83 8.97
CA GLU A 158 -10.53 7.76 10.38
C GLU A 158 -11.26 6.55 10.98
N GLY A 159 -10.51 5.49 11.32
CA GLY A 159 -11.06 4.25 11.85
C GLY A 159 -11.20 3.06 10.88
N SER A 160 -10.72 3.11 9.64
CA SER A 160 -10.83 1.93 8.73
C SER A 160 -9.77 0.86 8.93
N VAL A 161 -9.20 0.72 10.12
CA VAL A 161 -8.58 -0.57 10.48
C VAL A 161 -9.73 -1.53 10.72
N SER A 162 -9.88 -2.50 9.81
CA SER A 162 -10.81 -3.59 10.04
C SER A 162 -10.32 -4.41 11.23
N VAL A 163 -11.14 -4.53 12.28
CA VAL A 163 -10.84 -5.39 13.42
C VAL A 163 -11.79 -6.57 13.40
N SER A 164 -11.22 -7.78 13.31
CA SER A 164 -11.98 -9.02 13.18
C SER A 164 -11.72 -9.98 14.36
N GLY A 165 -12.55 -11.02 14.47
CA GLY A 165 -12.41 -12.08 15.47
C GLY A 165 -13.01 -11.77 16.85
N MET A 166 -13.46 -10.55 17.10
CA MET A 166 -14.12 -10.18 18.36
C MET A 166 -15.56 -10.74 18.41
N ASP A 167 -15.88 -11.47 19.48
CA ASP A 167 -17.23 -11.95 19.75
C ASP A 167 -17.92 -11.12 20.86
N GLU A 168 -19.21 -11.38 21.08
CA GLU A 168 -20.00 -10.68 22.11
C GLU A 168 -19.43 -10.87 23.52
N ALA A 169 -18.77 -12.00 23.80
CA ALA A 169 -18.19 -12.27 25.10
C ALA A 169 -17.00 -11.36 25.39
N TYR A 170 -16.07 -11.23 24.44
CA TYR A 170 -14.95 -10.30 24.56
C TYR A 170 -15.43 -8.84 24.62
N ILE A 171 -16.36 -8.44 23.75
CA ILE A 171 -16.90 -7.08 23.76
C ILE A 171 -17.59 -6.76 25.10
N GLY A 172 -18.28 -7.73 25.68
CA GLY A 172 -18.86 -7.61 27.03
C GLY A 172 -17.83 -7.36 28.13
N LEU A 173 -16.63 -7.95 28.04
CA LEU A 173 -15.54 -7.73 28.99
C LEU A 173 -14.92 -6.32 28.90
N VAL A 174 -14.97 -5.70 27.72
CA VAL A 174 -14.29 -4.41 27.44
C VAL A 174 -15.26 -3.23 27.32
N GLY A 175 -16.40 -3.31 28.01
CA GLY A 175 -17.34 -2.19 28.14
C GLY A 175 -18.53 -2.21 27.17
N GLY A 176 -18.71 -3.28 26.40
CA GLY A 176 -19.91 -3.51 25.59
C GLY A 176 -19.97 -2.76 24.26
N ASP A 177 -18.97 -1.92 23.97
CA ASP A 177 -18.86 -1.19 22.70
C ASP A 177 -17.47 -1.42 22.08
N ALA A 178 -17.47 -1.89 20.84
CA ALA A 178 -16.25 -2.18 20.09
C ALA A 178 -15.64 -0.93 19.43
N GLU A 179 -16.40 0.17 19.28
CA GLU A 179 -15.91 1.37 18.59
C GLU A 179 -14.69 2.02 19.27
N PRO A 180 -14.65 2.23 20.60
CA PRO A 180 -13.48 2.81 21.25
C PRO A 180 -12.23 1.93 21.12
N LEU A 181 -12.40 0.59 21.10
CA LEU A 181 -11.33 -0.36 20.85
C LEU A 181 -10.80 -0.20 19.42
N ARG A 182 -11.69 -0.21 18.41
CA ARG A 182 -11.32 -0.03 17.00
C ARG A 182 -10.55 1.27 16.79
N LYS A 183 -11.03 2.36 17.41
CA LYS A 183 -10.36 3.65 17.36
C LYS A 183 -8.96 3.62 17.98
N ALA A 184 -8.79 2.94 19.12
CA ALA A 184 -7.49 2.81 19.78
C ALA A 184 -6.49 1.98 18.94
N LEU A 185 -6.94 0.85 18.38
CA LEU A 185 -6.14 0.04 17.46
C LEU A 185 -5.76 0.82 16.19
N ALA A 186 -6.73 1.48 15.56
CA ALA A 186 -6.49 2.29 14.36
C ALA A 186 -5.46 3.40 14.61
N ALA A 187 -5.59 4.13 15.73
CA ALA A 187 -4.64 5.17 16.09
C ALA A 187 -3.23 4.63 16.34
N TYR A 188 -3.10 3.47 16.99
CA TYR A 188 -1.80 2.84 17.22
C TYR A 188 -1.16 2.34 15.92
N MET A 189 -1.92 1.62 15.09
CA MET A 189 -1.45 1.05 13.85
C MET A 189 -1.05 2.13 12.85
N ALA A 190 -1.87 3.18 12.71
CA ALA A 190 -1.52 4.31 11.86
C ALA A 190 -0.17 4.93 12.24
N LYS A 191 0.21 4.91 13.52
CA LYS A 191 1.50 5.46 13.96
C LYS A 191 2.66 4.49 13.87
N ASN A 192 2.45 3.23 14.23
CA ASN A 192 3.54 2.27 14.50
C ASN A 192 3.61 1.12 13.49
N VAL A 193 2.50 0.81 12.80
CA VAL A 193 2.39 -0.28 11.82
C VAL A 193 1.66 0.23 10.56
N PRO A 194 2.17 1.28 9.89
CA PRO A 194 1.41 2.00 8.86
C PRO A 194 1.11 1.17 7.60
N GLN A 195 1.86 0.10 7.38
CA GLN A 195 1.60 -0.86 6.31
C GLN A 195 0.38 -1.77 6.57
N ALA A 196 -0.13 -1.84 7.81
CA ALA A 196 -1.23 -2.74 8.17
C ALA A 196 -2.59 -2.08 8.00
N SER A 197 -3.51 -2.78 7.31
CA SER A 197 -4.87 -2.30 7.04
C SER A 197 -5.94 -2.96 7.93
N SER A 198 -5.58 -4.02 8.66
CA SER A 198 -6.49 -4.74 9.56
C SER A 198 -5.76 -5.36 10.76
N ALA A 199 -6.51 -5.70 11.80
CA ALA A 199 -6.02 -6.48 12.94
C ALA A 199 -7.00 -7.60 13.29
N SER A 200 -6.49 -8.78 13.63
CA SER A 200 -7.29 -9.95 14.04
C SER A 200 -7.11 -10.25 15.51
N PHE A 201 -8.19 -10.39 16.26
CA PHE A 201 -8.16 -10.88 17.64
C PHE A 201 -7.71 -12.34 17.69
N ASP A 202 -6.86 -12.68 18.66
CA ASP A 202 -6.28 -14.03 18.79
C ASP A 202 -7.20 -15.05 19.46
N GLY A 203 -8.37 -14.61 19.92
CA GLY A 203 -9.35 -15.46 20.59
C GLY A 203 -9.12 -15.61 22.10
N GLU A 204 -8.06 -15.02 22.65
CA GLU A 204 -7.72 -15.11 24.06
C GLU A 204 -7.68 -13.73 24.74
N ALA A 205 -8.39 -13.63 25.86
CA ALA A 205 -8.33 -12.48 26.75
C ALA A 205 -8.04 -12.92 28.19
N SER A 206 -7.22 -12.14 28.88
CA SER A 206 -6.89 -12.31 30.30
C SER A 206 -7.58 -11.24 31.13
N VAL A 207 -8.14 -11.64 32.27
CA VAL A 207 -8.77 -10.74 33.22
C VAL A 207 -7.95 -10.73 34.51
N ASP A 208 -7.42 -9.56 34.87
CA ASP A 208 -6.77 -9.33 36.14
C ASP A 208 -7.74 -8.59 37.08
N PHE A 209 -8.26 -9.30 38.08
CA PHE A 209 -9.18 -8.73 39.07
C PHE A 209 -8.50 -7.80 40.07
N ASN A 210 -7.20 -7.96 40.32
CA ASN A 210 -6.45 -7.09 41.23
C ASN A 210 -6.15 -5.76 40.55
N ALA A 211 -5.71 -5.81 39.28
CA ALA A 211 -5.44 -4.61 38.47
C ALA A 211 -6.72 -4.00 37.87
N LYS A 212 -7.83 -4.74 37.85
CA LYS A 212 -9.09 -4.37 37.18
C LYS A 212 -8.91 -4.13 35.68
N THR A 213 -8.12 -4.99 35.05
CA THR A 213 -7.72 -4.85 33.65
C THR A 213 -8.13 -6.08 32.86
N VAL A 214 -8.59 -5.88 31.63
CA VAL A 214 -8.73 -6.93 30.62
C VAL A 214 -7.65 -6.73 29.57
N SER A 215 -6.87 -7.77 29.24
CA SER A 215 -5.81 -7.69 28.22
C SER A 215 -6.01 -8.76 27.14
N ALA A 216 -5.78 -8.40 25.89
CA ALA A 216 -5.98 -9.23 24.71
C ALA A 216 -4.89 -8.99 23.67
N SER A 217 -4.57 -10.03 22.90
CA SER A 217 -3.63 -9.94 21.79
C SER A 217 -4.35 -9.90 20.44
N PHE A 218 -3.81 -9.11 19.53
CA PHE A 218 -4.24 -9.00 18.15
C PHE A 218 -3.02 -9.09 17.25
N HIS A 219 -3.21 -9.54 16.01
CA HIS A 219 -2.17 -9.47 14.99
C HIS A 219 -2.53 -8.45 13.93
N ALA A 220 -1.63 -7.49 13.69
CA ALA A 220 -1.71 -6.62 12.55
C ALA A 220 -1.51 -7.41 11.25
N ASP A 221 -2.21 -6.98 10.20
CA ASP A 221 -2.08 -7.51 8.86
C ASP A 221 -0.89 -6.85 8.14
N ASP A 222 0.31 -7.28 8.53
CA ASP A 222 1.57 -6.93 7.91
C ASP A 222 2.47 -8.19 7.77
N PRO A 223 3.52 -8.15 6.95
CA PRO A 223 4.38 -9.32 6.73
C PRO A 223 5.03 -9.87 8.00
N ALA A 224 5.27 -9.03 9.01
CA ALA A 224 5.83 -9.47 10.28
C ALA A 224 4.79 -10.03 11.25
N ARG A 225 3.49 -9.90 10.92
CA ARG A 225 2.36 -10.27 11.80
C ARG A 225 2.56 -9.65 13.18
N THR A 226 2.69 -8.32 13.21
CA THR A 226 3.00 -7.56 14.43
C THR A 226 1.97 -7.85 15.50
N VAL A 227 2.42 -8.27 16.69
CA VAL A 227 1.55 -8.52 17.84
C VAL A 227 1.21 -7.20 18.51
N LEU A 228 -0.08 -6.92 18.65
CA LEU A 228 -0.63 -5.78 19.35
C LEU A 228 -1.31 -6.26 20.63
N VAL A 229 -0.88 -5.75 21.77
CA VAL A 229 -1.51 -5.97 23.07
C VAL A 229 -2.44 -4.81 23.36
N VAL A 230 -3.73 -5.12 23.54
CA VAL A 230 -4.78 -4.19 23.94
C VAL A 230 -5.09 -4.42 25.41
N ALA A 231 -5.00 -3.38 26.22
CA ALA A 231 -5.46 -3.40 27.61
C ALA A 231 -6.64 -2.44 27.79
N TYR A 232 -7.64 -2.90 28.53
CA TYR A 232 -8.83 -2.14 28.90
C TYR A 232 -8.90 -1.99 30.42
N ALA A 233 -8.91 -0.74 30.89
CA ALA A 233 -9.06 -0.39 32.29
C ALA A 233 -9.78 0.96 32.41
N ASP A 234 -10.67 1.10 33.40
CA ASP A 234 -11.38 2.35 33.70
C ASP A 234 -12.05 3.02 32.47
N GLY A 235 -12.64 2.20 31.58
CA GLY A 235 -13.33 2.69 30.38
C GLY A 235 -12.40 3.13 29.24
N LYS A 236 -11.10 2.83 29.32
CA LYS A 236 -10.09 3.29 28.37
C LYS A 236 -9.29 2.12 27.79
N PHE A 237 -8.97 2.25 26.51
CA PHE A 237 -8.10 1.32 25.80
C PHE A 237 -6.68 1.90 25.68
N THR A 238 -5.68 1.05 25.92
CA THR A 238 -4.28 1.31 25.62
C THR A 238 -3.74 0.19 24.73
N VAL A 239 -2.96 0.55 23.72
CA VAL A 239 -2.38 -0.40 22.76
C VAL A 239 -0.86 -0.29 22.78
N SER A 240 -0.17 -1.43 22.73
CA SER A 240 1.28 -1.55 22.64
C SER A 240 1.67 -2.73 21.74
N GLY A 241 2.86 -2.73 21.15
CA GLY A 241 3.35 -3.76 20.23
C GLY A 241 4.67 -3.37 19.59
#